data_AF-A0A949UDJ5-F1
#
_entry.id   AF-A0A949UDJ5-F1
#
_cell.length_a   1.000
_cell.length_b   1.000
_cell.length_c   1.000
_cell.angle_alpha   90.00
_cell.angle_beta   90.00
_cell.angle_gamma   90.00
#
_symmetry.space_group_name_H-M   'P 1'
#
loop_
_entity.id
_entity.type
_entity.pdbx_description
1 polymer ?
#
loop_
_entity_poly.entity_id
_entity_poly.type
_entity_poly.pdbx_seq_one_letter_code
_entity_poly.pdbx_strand_id
1 'polypeptide(L)'
;MKTMIVHAALAAALLGSTLAAAQPAAVVEGVQMPAWVERSQAGKLERSPLAPGMELKAGDQLKTGPGSRLLVKLSEGSLVKLGENGNMRVADLQPSKDLFRGALAVLEGAFRFTTQKIGANRRRDINISVAQVTAGIRGTDLWGRSRSEKQIVCLIEGKIEVGAQGEAAVTMDQPLQFYQREKGQTAPVGFVDKKQLDEWARETEIEAGKATLRTGGRFSVTLASAESQADALKVYDLVRDAGYAAQIRPVKQGEKLVYVVRIANLAGKAEAEAVAAQLKGKFGVADPKVSS
;
A
#
# COMPACT_ATOMS: atom_id res chain seq x y z
N MET A 1 67.28 -37.05 -24.00
CA MET A 1 66.01 -36.61 -24.63
C MET A 1 64.88 -36.76 -23.61
N LYS A 2 64.33 -35.62 -23.17
CA LYS A 2 63.02 -35.33 -22.56
C LYS A 2 62.46 -36.26 -21.47
N THR A 3 62.65 -35.83 -20.22
CA THR A 3 61.78 -36.09 -19.06
C THR A 3 60.55 -35.19 -19.15
N MET A 4 59.33 -35.75 -19.18
CA MET A 4 58.08 -34.99 -19.07
C MET A 4 57.56 -35.03 -17.63
N ILE A 5 57.52 -33.86 -17.00
CA ILE A 5 56.88 -33.61 -15.70
C ILE A 5 55.43 -33.21 -15.98
N VAL A 6 54.49 -34.03 -15.52
CA VAL A 6 53.05 -33.74 -15.57
C VAL A 6 52.71 -32.80 -14.40
N HIS A 7 52.43 -31.54 -14.69
CA HIS A 7 51.86 -30.60 -13.72
C HIS A 7 50.33 -30.72 -13.74
N ALA A 8 49.75 -31.20 -12.65
CA ALA A 8 48.32 -31.16 -12.40
C ALA A 8 47.90 -29.72 -12.04
N ALA A 9 47.18 -29.06 -12.94
CA ALA A 9 46.55 -27.77 -12.66
C ALA A 9 45.14 -28.00 -12.09
N LEU A 10 44.98 -27.76 -10.78
CA LEU A 10 43.70 -27.78 -10.09
C LEU A 10 43.05 -26.39 -10.22
N ALA A 11 42.14 -26.23 -11.17
CA ALA A 11 41.33 -25.01 -11.31
C ALA A 11 40.09 -25.12 -10.39
N ALA A 12 40.12 -24.41 -9.26
CA ALA A 12 38.98 -24.26 -8.37
C ALA A 12 37.98 -23.25 -8.97
N ALA A 13 36.93 -23.76 -9.62
CA ALA A 13 35.79 -22.95 -10.06
C ALA A 13 34.89 -22.62 -8.86
N LEU A 14 35.04 -21.41 -8.31
CA LEU A 14 34.06 -20.79 -7.41
C LEU A 14 32.78 -20.47 -8.20
N LEU A 15 31.83 -21.39 -8.20
CA LEU A 15 30.46 -21.17 -8.65
C LEU A 15 29.76 -20.23 -7.66
N GLY A 16 29.73 -18.94 -7.99
CA GLY A 16 28.91 -17.96 -7.30
C GLY A 16 27.43 -18.22 -7.56
N SER A 17 26.74 -18.83 -6.60
CA SER A 17 25.28 -18.95 -6.60
C SER A 17 24.68 -17.57 -6.35
N THR A 18 24.22 -16.91 -7.41
CA THR A 18 23.37 -15.72 -7.29
C THR A 18 22.05 -16.17 -6.65
N LEU A 19 21.85 -15.89 -5.36
CA LEU A 19 20.52 -15.99 -4.76
C LEU A 19 19.61 -15.04 -5.53
N ALA A 20 18.69 -15.59 -6.32
CA ALA A 20 17.60 -14.82 -6.89
C ALA A 20 16.74 -14.32 -5.73
N ALA A 21 16.81 -13.02 -5.43
CA ALA A 21 15.93 -12.41 -4.45
C ALA A 21 14.48 -12.62 -4.90
N ALA A 22 13.67 -13.24 -4.05
CA ALA A 22 12.25 -13.42 -4.32
C ALA A 22 11.59 -12.05 -4.47
N GLN A 23 10.88 -11.82 -5.57
CA GLN A 23 10.17 -10.57 -5.79
C GLN A 23 9.05 -10.42 -4.74
N PRO A 24 8.94 -9.26 -4.07
CA PRO A 24 7.88 -9.04 -3.07
C PRO A 24 6.49 -9.30 -3.63
N ALA A 25 5.64 -10.00 -2.89
CA ALA A 25 4.28 -10.35 -3.33
C ALA A 25 3.37 -9.13 -3.50
N ALA A 26 3.56 -8.12 -2.66
CA ALA A 26 2.85 -6.85 -2.67
C ALA A 26 3.75 -5.73 -2.14
N VAL A 27 3.67 -4.56 -2.75
CA VAL A 27 4.43 -3.37 -2.37
C VAL A 27 3.54 -2.15 -2.28
N VAL A 28 3.87 -1.24 -1.37
CA VAL A 28 3.25 0.09 -1.32
C VAL A 28 3.80 0.93 -2.47
N GLU A 29 2.94 1.32 -3.40
CA GLU A 29 3.31 2.15 -4.55
C GLU A 29 3.21 3.64 -4.20
N GLY A 30 2.18 4.01 -3.42
CA GLY A 30 1.94 5.41 -3.05
C GLY A 30 1.11 5.54 -1.77
N VAL A 31 1.35 6.63 -1.04
CA VAL A 31 0.68 6.93 0.23
C VAL A 31 0.33 8.41 0.28
N GLN A 32 -0.94 8.75 0.27
CA GLN A 32 -1.42 10.05 0.73
C GLN A 32 -1.63 9.93 2.24
N MET A 33 -0.76 10.55 3.03
CA MET A 33 -0.70 10.40 4.48
C MET A 33 -1.87 11.07 5.21
N PRO A 34 -2.21 10.65 6.44
CA PRO A 34 -1.54 9.63 7.25
C PRO A 34 -2.00 8.19 7.00
N ALA A 35 -1.08 7.23 7.10
CA ALA A 35 -1.38 5.80 6.97
C ALA A 35 -0.40 4.93 7.77
N TRP A 36 -0.85 3.75 8.21
CA TRP A 36 -0.08 2.84 9.07
C TRP A 36 -0.17 1.40 8.59
N VAL A 37 0.87 0.63 8.91
CA VAL A 37 0.84 -0.83 8.93
C VAL A 37 0.99 -1.28 10.38
N GLU A 38 0.13 -2.21 10.77
CA GLU A 38 0.22 -2.97 12.01
C GLU A 38 0.65 -4.39 11.65
N ARG A 39 1.80 -4.81 12.18
CA ARG A 39 2.43 -6.10 11.90
C ARG A 39 2.76 -6.81 13.20
N SER A 40 2.37 -8.08 13.31
CA SER A 40 2.81 -8.91 14.44
C SER A 40 4.21 -9.43 14.18
N GLN A 41 5.15 -9.14 15.08
CA GLN A 41 6.52 -9.67 15.06
C GLN A 41 6.88 -10.19 16.45
N ALA A 42 7.33 -11.45 16.52
CA ALA A 42 7.70 -12.11 17.79
C ALA A 42 6.64 -11.96 18.91
N GLY A 43 5.35 -12.03 18.55
CA GLY A 43 4.23 -11.91 19.49
C GLY A 43 3.87 -10.49 19.91
N LYS A 44 4.55 -9.45 19.40
CA LYS A 44 4.22 -8.05 19.62
C LYS A 44 3.61 -7.41 18.39
N LEU A 45 2.59 -6.58 18.57
CA LEU A 45 2.02 -5.79 17.49
C LEU A 45 2.83 -4.49 17.35
N GLU A 46 3.53 -4.35 16.24
CA GLU A 46 4.24 -3.12 15.90
C GLU A 46 3.41 -2.29 14.92
N ARG A 47 3.27 -1.00 15.21
CA ARG A 47 2.62 -0.04 14.33
C ARG A 47 3.68 0.89 13.76
N SER A 48 3.68 1.09 12.45
CA SER A 48 4.58 2.02 11.78
C SER A 48 3.89 2.72 10.62
N PRO A 49 4.31 3.93 10.23
CA PRO A 49 3.74 4.61 9.07
C PRO A 49 4.04 3.86 7.78
N LEU A 50 3.07 3.83 6.87
CA LEU A 50 3.26 3.29 5.52
C LEU A 50 4.06 4.28 4.67
N ALA A 51 4.97 3.74 3.86
CA ALA A 51 5.81 4.49 2.94
C ALA A 51 5.93 3.75 1.60
N PRO A 52 6.10 4.46 0.47
CA PRO A 52 6.37 3.82 -0.82
C PRO A 52 7.60 2.90 -0.77
N GLY A 53 7.52 1.77 -1.47
CA GLY A 53 8.54 0.73 -1.52
C GLY A 53 8.48 -0.28 -0.38
N MET A 54 7.63 -0.07 0.64
CA MET A 54 7.46 -1.06 1.70
C MET A 54 6.83 -2.35 1.16
N GLU A 55 7.48 -3.48 1.45
CA GLU A 55 6.91 -4.80 1.22
C GLU A 55 5.81 -5.11 2.25
N LEU A 56 4.68 -5.55 1.72
CA LEU A 56 3.56 -6.04 2.50
C LEU A 56 3.60 -7.57 2.60
N LYS A 57 3.23 -8.07 3.77
CA LYS A 57 3.28 -9.49 4.13
C LYS A 57 1.91 -9.97 4.55
N ALA A 58 1.67 -11.27 4.40
CA ALA A 58 0.52 -11.91 4.99
C ALA A 58 0.49 -11.65 6.52
N GLY A 59 -0.68 -11.32 7.04
CA GLY A 59 -0.91 -10.91 8.42
C GLY A 59 -0.86 -9.40 8.66
N ASP A 60 -0.36 -8.59 7.71
CA ASP A 60 -0.34 -7.14 7.85
C ASP A 60 -1.75 -6.56 7.90
N GLN A 61 -1.93 -5.55 8.75
CA GLN A 61 -3.14 -4.74 8.79
C GLN A 61 -2.82 -3.30 8.40
N LEU A 62 -3.39 -2.85 7.31
CA LEU A 62 -3.18 -1.52 6.73
C LEU A 62 -4.31 -0.61 7.15
N LYS A 63 -3.96 0.58 7.64
CA LYS A 63 -4.92 1.60 8.09
C LYS A 63 -4.63 2.93 7.43
N THR A 64 -5.69 3.60 6.99
CA THR A 64 -5.66 4.95 6.41
C THR A 64 -6.43 5.91 7.32
N GLY A 65 -5.91 7.10 7.59
CA GLY A 65 -6.60 8.13 8.37
C GLY A 65 -7.55 9.02 7.55
N PRO A 66 -8.04 10.13 8.14
CA PRO A 66 -8.89 11.10 7.43
C PRO A 66 -8.17 11.72 6.23
N GLY A 67 -8.85 11.85 5.08
CA GLY A 67 -8.29 12.45 3.87
C GLY A 67 -7.07 11.71 3.31
N SER A 68 -6.81 10.48 3.72
CA SER A 68 -5.65 9.69 3.29
C SER A 68 -6.03 8.68 2.21
N ARG A 69 -5.03 8.18 1.48
CA ARG A 69 -5.19 7.18 0.42
C ARG A 69 -3.98 6.27 0.42
N LEU A 70 -4.19 4.99 0.14
CA LEU A 70 -3.12 4.02 -0.01
C LEU A 70 -3.25 3.34 -1.37
N LEU A 71 -2.13 3.23 -2.09
CA LEU A 71 -2.02 2.47 -3.32
C LEU A 71 -1.02 1.34 -3.12
N VAL A 72 -1.50 0.11 -3.28
CA VAL A 72 -0.71 -1.12 -3.23
C VAL A 72 -0.64 -1.73 -4.61
N LYS A 73 0.53 -2.21 -4.99
CA LYS A 73 0.78 -2.95 -6.22
C LYS A 73 1.10 -4.40 -5.88
N LEU A 74 0.35 -5.32 -6.44
CA LEU A 74 0.60 -6.76 -6.32
C LEU A 74 1.64 -7.20 -7.36
N SER A 75 2.41 -8.24 -7.05
CA SER A 75 3.49 -8.74 -7.92
C SER A 75 3.01 -9.23 -9.29
N GLU A 76 1.74 -9.58 -9.42
CA GLU A 76 1.13 -9.97 -10.70
C GLU A 76 0.61 -8.80 -11.54
N GLY A 77 0.60 -7.58 -10.97
CA GLY A 77 0.27 -6.34 -11.67
C GLY A 77 -1.03 -5.66 -11.24
N SER A 78 -1.91 -6.32 -10.46
CA SER A 78 -3.11 -5.64 -9.95
C SER A 78 -2.78 -4.52 -8.97
N LEU A 79 -3.68 -3.55 -8.93
CA LEU A 79 -3.63 -2.41 -8.02
C LEU A 79 -4.78 -2.50 -7.03
N VAL A 80 -4.46 -2.26 -5.76
CA VAL A 80 -5.43 -2.10 -4.68
C VAL A 80 -5.33 -0.66 -4.19
N LYS A 81 -6.44 0.07 -4.24
CA LYS A 81 -6.55 1.40 -3.61
C LYS A 81 -7.37 1.27 -2.34
N LEU A 82 -6.97 1.95 -1.27
CA LEU A 82 -7.76 2.09 -0.05
C LEU A 82 -8.01 3.58 0.19
N GLY A 83 -9.26 3.92 0.42
CA GLY A 83 -9.74 5.26 0.72
C GLY A 83 -9.38 5.72 2.13
N GLU A 84 -9.92 6.86 2.54
CA GLU A 84 -9.76 7.36 3.91
C GLU A 84 -10.45 6.48 4.94
N ASN A 85 -9.98 6.55 6.20
CA ASN A 85 -10.53 5.81 7.34
C ASN A 85 -10.72 4.31 7.04
N GLY A 86 -9.82 3.77 6.23
CA GLY A 86 -9.86 2.40 5.75
C GLY A 86 -9.09 1.47 6.68
N ASN A 87 -9.52 0.22 6.73
CA ASN A 87 -8.89 -0.85 7.46
C ASN A 87 -8.91 -2.11 6.59
N MET A 88 -7.73 -2.54 6.13
CA MET A 88 -7.57 -3.69 5.26
C MET A 88 -6.54 -4.66 5.83
N ARG A 89 -6.89 -5.94 5.92
CA ARG A 89 -5.96 -7.01 6.27
C ARG A 89 -5.45 -7.70 5.01
N VAL A 90 -4.14 -7.91 4.94
CA VAL A 90 -3.51 -8.80 3.97
C VAL A 90 -3.60 -10.21 4.54
N ALA A 91 -4.64 -10.97 4.18
CA ALA A 91 -4.90 -12.27 4.79
C ALA A 91 -3.95 -13.35 4.27
N ASP A 92 -3.68 -13.35 2.96
CA ASP A 92 -2.76 -14.30 2.34
C ASP A 92 -2.08 -13.65 1.12
N LEU A 93 -0.82 -14.01 0.87
CA LEU A 93 -0.04 -13.60 -0.28
C LEU A 93 0.94 -14.71 -0.65
N GLN A 94 0.61 -15.46 -1.70
CA GLN A 94 1.43 -16.56 -2.22
C GLN A 94 1.87 -16.23 -3.65
N PRO A 95 3.04 -15.58 -3.81
CA PRO A 95 3.61 -15.36 -5.13
C PRO A 95 4.19 -16.67 -5.66
N SER A 96 3.47 -17.40 -6.54
CA SER A 96 4.05 -18.52 -7.31
C SER A 96 4.21 -18.16 -8.79
N LYS A 97 5.27 -18.65 -9.43
CA LYS A 97 5.58 -18.39 -10.85
C LYS A 97 4.39 -18.65 -11.77
N ASP A 98 3.59 -19.68 -11.46
CA ASP A 98 2.47 -20.11 -12.31
C ASP A 98 1.11 -19.57 -11.84
N LEU A 99 0.93 -19.38 -10.52
CA LEU A 99 -0.30 -18.92 -9.90
C LEU A 99 0.00 -17.86 -8.83
N PHE A 100 -0.50 -16.65 -9.00
CA PHE A 100 -0.56 -15.72 -7.88
C PHE A 100 -1.85 -15.96 -7.09
N ARG A 101 -1.72 -16.35 -5.82
CA ARG A 101 -2.85 -16.41 -4.89
C ARG A 101 -2.75 -15.29 -3.87
N GLY A 102 -3.83 -14.55 -3.68
CA GLY A 102 -3.89 -13.47 -2.69
C GLY A 102 -5.25 -13.39 -2.05
N ALA A 103 -5.29 -13.10 -0.76
CA ALA A 103 -6.52 -12.81 -0.03
C ALA A 103 -6.38 -11.46 0.68
N LEU A 104 -7.25 -10.52 0.32
CA LEU A 104 -7.32 -9.19 0.92
C LEU A 104 -8.67 -9.04 1.61
N ALA A 105 -8.68 -8.62 2.87
CA ALA A 105 -9.90 -8.41 3.61
C ALA A 105 -10.08 -6.92 3.93
N VAL A 106 -11.01 -6.26 3.26
CA VAL A 106 -11.38 -4.87 3.56
C VAL A 106 -12.43 -4.88 4.65
N LEU A 107 -11.99 -4.55 5.86
CA LEU A 107 -12.82 -4.53 7.07
C LEU A 107 -13.66 -3.25 7.09
N GLU A 108 -13.06 -2.13 6.73
CA GLU A 108 -13.70 -0.81 6.72
C GLU A 108 -13.11 0.08 5.61
N GLY A 109 -13.91 1.02 5.12
CA GLY A 109 -13.52 2.03 4.14
C GLY A 109 -13.85 1.66 2.70
N ALA A 110 -13.63 2.62 1.80
CA ALA A 110 -13.77 2.42 0.37
C ALA A 110 -12.49 1.81 -0.22
N PHE A 111 -12.60 0.99 -1.26
CA PHE A 111 -11.46 0.40 -1.92
C PHE A 111 -11.66 0.22 -3.43
N ARG A 112 -10.54 0.43 -4.14
CA ARG A 112 -10.21 0.12 -5.53
C ARG A 112 -9.67 -1.29 -5.71
N PHE A 113 -10.22 -2.16 -6.55
CA PHE A 113 -9.39 -3.24 -7.11
C PHE A 113 -9.43 -3.27 -8.62
N THR A 114 -8.26 -3.25 -9.23
CA THR A 114 -8.12 -3.24 -10.68
C THR A 114 -7.04 -4.22 -11.09
N THR A 115 -7.41 -5.25 -11.85
CA THR A 115 -6.43 -6.13 -12.49
C THR A 115 -5.93 -5.49 -13.78
N GLN A 116 -4.64 -5.22 -13.89
CA GLN A 116 -4.08 -4.76 -15.16
C GLN A 116 -4.01 -5.92 -16.16
N LYS A 117 -4.31 -5.64 -17.44
CA LYS A 117 -4.17 -6.60 -18.57
C LYS A 117 -2.70 -7.01 -18.86
N ILE A 118 -1.74 -6.61 -18.02
CA ILE A 118 -0.31 -6.85 -18.22
C ILE A 118 0.01 -8.31 -17.86
N GLY A 119 0.47 -9.07 -18.86
CA GLY A 119 0.99 -10.43 -18.72
C GLY A 119 -0.07 -11.51 -18.97
N ALA A 120 -0.29 -11.86 -20.24
CA ALA A 120 -1.27 -12.85 -20.69
C ALA A 120 -1.06 -14.29 -20.14
N ASN A 121 0.08 -14.58 -19.49
CA ASN A 121 0.51 -15.96 -19.23
C ASN A 121 0.51 -16.43 -17.75
N ARG A 122 0.29 -15.57 -16.75
CA ARG A 122 0.27 -16.01 -15.33
C ARG A 122 -1.16 -16.16 -14.83
N ARG A 123 -1.50 -17.34 -14.28
CA ARG A 123 -2.82 -17.57 -13.67
C ARG A 123 -2.91 -16.78 -12.35
N ARG A 124 -4.11 -16.32 -12.01
CA ARG A 124 -4.38 -15.49 -10.82
C ARG A 124 -5.62 -16.01 -10.11
N ASP A 125 -5.53 -16.07 -8.79
CA ASP A 125 -6.59 -16.48 -7.88
C ASP A 125 -6.59 -15.49 -6.71
N ILE A 126 -7.25 -14.35 -6.92
CA ILE A 126 -7.30 -13.27 -5.94
C ILE A 126 -8.70 -13.22 -5.37
N ASN A 127 -8.76 -13.34 -4.04
CA ASN A 127 -9.96 -13.17 -3.24
C ASN A 127 -9.93 -11.81 -2.52
N ILE A 128 -10.99 -11.02 -2.67
CA ILE A 128 -11.16 -9.77 -1.92
C ILE A 128 -12.43 -9.84 -1.09
N SER A 129 -12.24 -10.12 0.20
CA SER A 129 -13.33 -10.18 1.17
C SER A 129 -13.68 -8.82 1.73
N VAL A 130 -14.80 -8.28 1.27
CA VAL A 130 -15.49 -7.14 1.89
C VAL A 130 -16.57 -7.73 2.80
N ALA A 131 -16.32 -7.77 4.11
CA ALA A 131 -17.23 -8.38 5.09
C ALA A 131 -17.95 -9.66 4.58
N GLN A 132 -17.18 -10.59 3.99
CA GLN A 132 -17.53 -11.92 3.44
C GLN A 132 -17.73 -12.10 1.92
N VAL A 133 -17.40 -11.14 1.07
CA VAL A 133 -17.45 -11.33 -0.40
C VAL A 133 -16.25 -12.16 -0.90
N THR A 134 -16.43 -13.41 -1.39
CA THR A 134 -15.34 -14.13 -2.07
C THR A 134 -15.44 -13.93 -3.58
N ALA A 135 -14.68 -12.97 -4.12
CA ALA A 135 -14.61 -12.75 -5.56
C ALA A 135 -13.39 -13.45 -6.15
N GLY A 136 -13.56 -14.26 -7.21
CA GLY A 136 -12.44 -14.78 -8.01
C GLY A 136 -12.17 -13.83 -9.19
N ILE A 137 -11.11 -13.03 -9.10
CA ILE A 137 -11.01 -11.81 -9.92
C ILE A 137 -9.98 -11.94 -11.05
N ARG A 138 -10.44 -11.98 -12.32
CA ARG A 138 -9.57 -11.87 -13.51
C ARG A 138 -10.15 -10.88 -14.51
N GLY A 139 -9.34 -9.91 -14.93
CA GLY A 139 -9.75 -8.91 -15.93
C GLY A 139 -10.83 -7.98 -15.39
N THR A 140 -10.83 -7.73 -14.09
CA THR A 140 -11.89 -7.03 -13.39
C THR A 140 -11.39 -5.69 -12.86
N ASP A 141 -12.29 -4.73 -12.89
CA ASP A 141 -12.20 -3.48 -12.17
C ASP A 141 -13.45 -3.34 -11.31
N LEU A 142 -13.27 -3.22 -10.00
CA LEU A 142 -14.38 -3.07 -9.07
C LEU A 142 -14.05 -2.04 -8.01
N TRP A 143 -15.11 -1.39 -7.53
CA TRP A 143 -15.07 -0.55 -6.36
C TRP A 143 -15.93 -1.17 -5.28
N GLY A 144 -15.54 -1.01 -4.02
CA GLY A 144 -16.42 -1.37 -2.93
C GLY A 144 -16.21 -0.51 -1.71
N ARG A 145 -17.11 -0.65 -0.75
CA ARG A 145 -17.05 0.05 0.51
C ARG A 145 -17.67 -0.78 1.62
N SER A 146 -17.00 -0.81 2.76
CA SER A 146 -17.52 -1.37 4.01
C SER A 146 -17.65 -0.29 5.06
N ARG A 147 -18.83 -0.19 5.67
CA ARG A 147 -19.13 0.57 6.90
C ARG A 147 -20.02 -0.32 7.78
N SER A 148 -20.06 -0.08 9.10
CA SER A 148 -20.64 -1.02 10.11
C SER A 148 -21.84 -1.83 9.61
N GLU A 149 -22.91 -1.15 9.15
CA GLU A 149 -24.13 -1.82 8.67
C GLU A 149 -24.33 -1.76 7.16
N LYS A 150 -23.40 -1.20 6.37
CA LYS A 150 -23.59 -1.03 4.93
C LYS A 150 -22.36 -1.46 4.15
N GLN A 151 -22.56 -2.45 3.28
CA GLN A 151 -21.55 -2.89 2.34
C GLN A 151 -22.06 -2.69 0.92
N ILE A 152 -21.18 -2.21 0.04
CA ILE A 152 -21.47 -2.02 -1.38
C ILE A 152 -20.30 -2.56 -2.18
N VAL A 153 -20.58 -3.28 -3.26
CA VAL A 153 -19.61 -3.67 -4.28
C VAL A 153 -20.19 -3.30 -5.63
N CYS A 154 -19.46 -2.51 -6.41
CA CYS A 154 -19.82 -2.09 -7.76
C CYS A 154 -18.83 -2.67 -8.77
N LEU A 155 -19.34 -3.38 -9.76
CA LEU A 155 -18.57 -3.89 -10.88
C LEU A 155 -18.43 -2.78 -11.93
N ILE A 156 -17.19 -2.51 -12.37
CA ILE A 156 -16.89 -1.49 -13.38
C ILE A 156 -16.55 -2.16 -14.71
N GLU A 157 -15.68 -3.17 -14.68
CA GLU A 157 -15.33 -4.01 -15.83
C GLU A 157 -15.13 -5.45 -15.34
N GLY A 158 -15.45 -6.43 -16.18
CA GLY A 158 -15.15 -7.85 -15.94
C GLY A 158 -16.33 -8.64 -15.40
N LYS A 159 -16.03 -9.67 -14.61
CA LYS A 159 -17.01 -10.58 -14.00
C LYS A 159 -16.57 -10.90 -12.58
N ILE A 160 -17.52 -10.94 -11.64
CA ILE A 160 -17.30 -11.32 -10.25
C ILE A 160 -18.44 -12.19 -9.74
N GLU A 161 -18.14 -12.98 -8.71
CA GLU A 161 -19.13 -13.58 -7.84
C GLU A 161 -19.08 -12.85 -6.50
N VAL A 162 -20.24 -12.47 -5.98
CA VAL A 162 -20.39 -11.78 -4.71
C VAL A 162 -21.40 -12.49 -3.84
N GLY A 163 -21.14 -12.61 -2.56
CA GLY A 163 -22.04 -13.31 -1.65
C GLY A 163 -21.69 -13.03 -0.21
N ALA A 164 -22.61 -13.37 0.68
CA ALA A 164 -22.40 -13.36 2.11
C ALA A 164 -22.28 -14.79 2.64
N GLN A 165 -21.69 -14.97 3.82
CA GLN A 165 -21.62 -16.29 4.43
C GLN A 165 -23.04 -16.82 4.70
N GLY A 166 -23.32 -18.03 4.21
CA GLY A 166 -24.63 -18.68 4.36
C GLY A 166 -25.68 -18.26 3.31
N GLU A 167 -25.32 -17.36 2.39
CA GLU A 167 -26.17 -16.99 1.26
C GLU A 167 -25.59 -17.52 -0.06
N ALA A 168 -26.46 -17.73 -1.05
CA ALA A 168 -26.00 -18.09 -2.40
C ALA A 168 -25.24 -16.92 -3.01
N ALA A 169 -24.09 -17.21 -3.63
CA ALA A 169 -23.35 -16.20 -4.38
C ALA A 169 -24.16 -15.75 -5.62
N VAL A 170 -24.09 -14.46 -5.91
CA VAL A 170 -24.67 -13.82 -7.08
C VAL A 170 -23.55 -13.48 -8.05
N THR A 171 -23.75 -13.83 -9.32
CA THR A 171 -22.84 -13.42 -10.40
C THR A 171 -23.18 -12.00 -10.83
N MET A 172 -22.16 -11.15 -10.93
CA MET A 172 -22.22 -9.86 -11.62
C MET A 172 -21.26 -9.90 -12.81
N ASP A 173 -21.78 -9.65 -14.02
CA ASP A 173 -21.02 -9.74 -15.27
C ASP A 173 -21.34 -8.59 -16.24
N GLN A 174 -22.15 -7.61 -15.80
CA GLN A 174 -22.43 -6.40 -16.56
C GLN A 174 -21.83 -5.17 -15.85
N PRO A 175 -21.21 -4.25 -16.61
CA PRO A 175 -20.73 -2.98 -16.06
C PRO A 175 -21.84 -2.25 -15.30
N LEU A 176 -21.44 -1.55 -14.23
CA LEU A 176 -22.30 -0.75 -13.36
C LEU A 176 -23.29 -1.55 -12.53
N GLN A 177 -23.26 -2.89 -12.56
CA GLN A 177 -23.96 -3.67 -11.56
C GLN A 177 -23.39 -3.36 -10.18
N PHE A 178 -24.25 -3.29 -9.17
CA PHE A 178 -23.84 -3.22 -7.79
C PHE A 178 -24.60 -4.21 -6.92
N TYR A 179 -23.87 -4.75 -5.95
CA TYR A 179 -24.35 -5.57 -4.85
C TYR A 179 -24.30 -4.72 -3.59
N GLN A 180 -25.34 -4.81 -2.76
CA GLN A 180 -25.35 -4.12 -1.48
C GLN A 180 -25.94 -5.00 -0.38
N ARG A 181 -25.43 -4.78 0.83
CA ARG A 181 -25.99 -5.29 2.07
C ARG A 181 -26.24 -4.14 3.02
N GLU A 182 -27.37 -4.19 3.69
CA GLU A 182 -27.71 -3.27 4.76
C GLU A 182 -28.22 -4.05 5.98
N LYS A 183 -27.62 -3.82 7.15
CA LYS A 183 -27.94 -4.51 8.41
C LYS A 183 -27.94 -6.04 8.26
N GLY A 184 -26.95 -6.54 7.53
CA GLY A 184 -26.77 -7.97 7.25
C GLY A 184 -27.67 -8.56 6.16
N GLN A 185 -28.62 -7.80 5.60
CA GLN A 185 -29.53 -8.27 4.57
C GLN A 185 -29.05 -7.89 3.17
N THR A 186 -29.04 -8.87 2.27
CA THR A 186 -28.71 -8.66 0.85
C THR A 186 -29.90 -8.08 0.09
N ALA A 187 -29.66 -6.99 -0.65
CA ALA A 187 -30.63 -6.48 -1.62
C ALA A 187 -30.41 -7.12 -3.01
N PRO A 188 -31.44 -7.13 -3.87
CA PRO A 188 -31.26 -7.51 -5.27
C PRO A 188 -30.17 -6.66 -5.95
N VAL A 189 -29.39 -7.29 -6.84
CA VAL A 189 -28.41 -6.58 -7.66
C VAL A 189 -29.11 -5.52 -8.50
N GLY A 190 -28.58 -4.30 -8.44
CA GLY A 190 -29.07 -3.16 -9.22
C GLY A 190 -27.99 -2.62 -10.15
N PHE A 191 -28.30 -1.49 -10.80
CA PHE A 191 -27.35 -0.73 -11.60
C PHE A 191 -27.17 0.67 -11.02
N VAL A 192 -25.95 1.18 -11.10
CA VAL A 192 -25.68 2.60 -10.82
C VAL A 192 -25.55 3.39 -12.10
N ASP A 193 -25.87 4.69 -12.04
CA ASP A 193 -25.51 5.59 -13.11
C ASP A 193 -24.02 5.98 -13.05
N LYS A 194 -23.54 6.59 -14.13
CA LYS A 194 -22.15 7.03 -14.24
C LYS A 194 -21.78 8.09 -13.19
N LYS A 195 -22.69 8.99 -12.86
CA LYS A 195 -22.43 10.07 -11.90
C LYS A 195 -22.16 9.50 -10.51
N GLN A 196 -22.95 8.52 -10.09
CA GLN A 196 -22.78 7.82 -8.83
C GLN A 196 -21.47 7.04 -8.78
N LEU A 197 -21.08 6.39 -9.89
CA LEU A 197 -19.78 5.73 -10.00
C LEU A 197 -18.63 6.73 -9.88
N ASP A 198 -18.71 7.88 -10.56
CA ASP A 198 -17.69 8.93 -10.50
C ASP A 198 -17.56 9.49 -9.07
N GLU A 199 -18.66 9.60 -8.32
CA GLU A 199 -18.66 9.96 -6.90
C GLU A 199 -17.93 8.91 -6.04
N TRP A 200 -18.26 7.63 -6.22
CA TRP A 200 -17.63 6.54 -5.47
C TRP A 200 -16.14 6.37 -5.78
N ALA A 201 -15.76 6.50 -7.06
CA ALA A 201 -14.36 6.37 -7.48
C ALA A 201 -13.44 7.36 -6.74
N ARG A 202 -13.90 8.61 -6.53
CA ARG A 202 -13.15 9.65 -5.80
C ARG A 202 -12.79 9.28 -4.36
N GLU A 203 -13.55 8.39 -3.73
CA GLU A 203 -13.25 7.91 -2.37
C GLU A 203 -11.90 7.18 -2.28
N THR A 204 -11.36 6.72 -3.42
CA THR A 204 -10.13 5.93 -3.49
C THR A 204 -9.02 6.58 -4.33
N GLU A 205 -9.32 7.67 -5.02
CA GLU A 205 -8.32 8.37 -5.85
C GLU A 205 -7.37 9.20 -5.00
N ILE A 206 -6.08 9.15 -5.36
CA ILE A 206 -5.06 10.05 -4.82
C ILE A 206 -5.30 11.45 -5.38
N GLU A 207 -5.40 12.42 -4.50
CA GLU A 207 -5.65 13.81 -4.86
C GLU A 207 -4.32 14.55 -5.11
N ALA A 208 -4.26 15.28 -6.23
CA ALA A 208 -3.12 16.14 -6.54
C ALA A 208 -2.97 17.24 -5.47
N GLY A 209 -1.73 17.57 -5.09
CA GLY A 209 -1.46 18.60 -4.10
C GLY A 209 -1.78 18.22 -2.64
N LYS A 210 -2.16 16.96 -2.37
CA LYS A 210 -2.25 16.43 -0.99
C LYS A 210 -0.95 15.75 -0.58
N ALA A 211 -0.75 15.52 0.72
CA ALA A 211 0.45 14.95 1.33
C ALA A 211 0.82 13.52 0.82
N THR A 212 1.26 13.43 -0.43
CA THR A 212 1.40 12.18 -1.19
C THR A 212 2.85 11.82 -1.42
N LEU A 213 3.21 10.64 -0.95
CA LEU A 213 4.48 9.98 -1.19
C LEU A 213 4.37 8.99 -2.36
N ARG A 214 5.39 8.94 -3.21
CA ARG A 214 5.54 7.93 -4.28
C ARG A 214 7.00 7.56 -4.46
N THR A 215 7.26 6.33 -4.90
CA THR A 215 8.62 5.89 -5.25
C THR A 215 9.23 6.85 -6.28
N GLY A 216 10.45 7.33 -6.01
CA GLY A 216 11.15 8.28 -6.89
C GLY A 216 10.67 9.75 -6.76
N GLY A 217 9.83 10.07 -5.77
CA GLY A 217 9.47 11.46 -5.47
C GLY A 217 10.71 12.30 -5.15
N ARG A 218 10.80 13.49 -5.75
CA ARG A 218 11.99 14.35 -5.69
C ARG A 218 11.97 15.32 -4.52
N PHE A 219 10.81 15.60 -3.95
CA PHE A 219 10.69 16.60 -2.90
C PHE A 219 10.80 15.99 -1.49
N SER A 220 11.27 16.81 -0.55
CA SER A 220 11.28 16.49 0.87
C SER A 220 10.90 17.69 1.72
N VAL A 221 10.43 17.44 2.94
CA VAL A 221 10.16 18.46 3.95
C VAL A 221 11.00 18.15 5.18
N THR A 222 11.89 19.05 5.54
CA THR A 222 12.56 19.02 6.84
C THR A 222 11.57 19.50 7.90
N LEU A 223 11.33 18.67 8.92
CA LEU A 223 10.37 18.93 9.99
C LEU A 223 11.04 19.50 11.24
N ALA A 224 12.24 19.01 11.55
CA ALA A 224 13.05 19.48 12.67
C ALA A 224 14.53 19.23 12.41
N SER A 225 15.38 19.96 13.12
CA SER A 225 16.83 19.76 13.18
C SER A 225 17.27 19.96 14.62
N ALA A 226 18.05 19.03 15.16
CA ALA A 226 18.55 19.09 16.53
C ALA A 226 20.02 18.68 16.60
N GLU A 227 20.79 19.29 17.51
CA GLU A 227 22.18 18.88 17.78
C GLU A 227 22.24 17.54 18.54
N SER A 228 21.17 17.20 19.28
CA SER A 228 21.01 15.94 20.00
C SER A 228 20.13 14.96 19.23
N GLN A 229 20.56 13.69 19.16
CA GLN A 229 19.75 12.61 18.60
C GLN A 229 18.46 12.42 19.39
N ALA A 230 18.50 12.55 20.72
CA ALA A 230 17.34 12.34 21.58
C ALA A 230 16.22 13.36 21.32
N ASP A 231 16.57 14.61 21.04
CA ASP A 231 15.58 15.66 20.74
C ASP A 231 14.99 15.49 19.33
N ALA A 232 15.80 15.07 18.37
CA ALA A 232 15.29 14.69 17.05
C ALA A 232 14.36 13.48 17.12
N LEU A 233 14.66 12.49 17.96
CA LEU A 233 13.83 11.30 18.15
C LEU A 233 12.43 11.65 18.70
N LYS A 234 12.30 12.62 19.62
CA LYS A 234 10.99 13.08 20.11
C LYS A 234 10.06 13.51 18.96
N VAL A 235 10.56 14.33 18.04
CA VAL A 235 9.78 14.78 16.87
C VAL A 235 9.52 13.62 15.91
N TYR A 236 10.54 12.81 15.65
CA TYR A 236 10.46 11.65 14.77
C TYR A 236 9.37 10.66 15.23
N ASP A 237 9.34 10.30 16.52
CA ASP A 237 8.38 9.35 17.07
C ASP A 237 6.95 9.92 17.01
N LEU A 238 6.73 11.15 17.47
CA LEU A 238 5.41 11.80 17.41
C LEU A 238 4.84 11.88 15.98
N VAL A 239 5.68 12.21 15.00
CA VAL A 239 5.26 12.31 13.59
C VAL A 239 4.94 10.94 13.01
N ARG A 240 5.71 9.91 13.36
CA ARG A 240 5.50 8.54 12.87
C ARG A 240 4.30 7.86 13.52
N ASP A 241 4.09 8.07 14.81
CA ASP A 241 2.90 7.62 15.53
C ASP A 241 1.64 8.24 14.92
N ALA A 242 1.73 9.49 14.45
CA ALA A 242 0.68 10.17 13.71
C ALA A 242 0.50 9.70 12.24
N GLY A 243 1.28 8.73 11.78
CA GLY A 243 1.09 8.08 10.47
C GLY A 243 1.80 8.76 9.30
N TYR A 244 2.77 9.64 9.59
CA TYR A 244 3.60 10.24 8.55
C TYR A 244 4.95 9.54 8.50
N ALA A 245 5.41 9.19 7.30
CA ALA A 245 6.63 8.43 7.09
C ALA A 245 7.91 9.27 7.26
N ALA A 246 8.11 9.85 8.45
CA ALA A 246 9.31 10.59 8.79
C ALA A 246 10.54 9.67 8.87
N GLN A 247 11.67 10.24 8.47
CA GLN A 247 13.01 9.68 8.51
C GLN A 247 13.89 10.59 9.36
N ILE A 248 14.84 10.00 10.07
CA ILE A 248 15.88 10.73 10.78
C ILE A 248 17.23 10.43 10.12
N ARG A 249 18.05 11.45 9.90
CA ARG A 249 19.41 11.25 9.39
C ARG A 249 20.40 12.25 10.02
N PRO A 250 21.63 11.82 10.33
CA PRO A 250 22.69 12.74 10.71
C PRO A 250 23.20 13.50 9.49
N VAL A 251 23.47 14.79 9.66
CA VAL A 251 24.01 15.70 8.64
C VAL A 251 25.14 16.50 9.26
N LYS A 252 26.31 16.52 8.63
CA LYS A 252 27.40 17.42 9.04
C LYS A 252 27.09 18.85 8.60
N GLN A 253 27.11 19.79 9.54
CA GLN A 253 27.01 21.23 9.28
C GLN A 253 28.26 21.90 9.88
N GLY A 254 29.24 22.18 9.01
CA GLY A 254 30.59 22.54 9.47
C GLY A 254 31.21 21.38 10.24
N GLU A 255 31.68 21.66 11.46
CA GLU A 255 32.25 20.66 12.37
C GLU A 255 31.19 19.95 13.24
N LYS A 256 29.95 20.42 13.24
CA LYS A 256 28.87 19.88 14.07
C LYS A 256 28.06 18.80 13.36
N LEU A 257 27.60 17.82 14.13
CA LEU A 257 26.64 16.82 13.69
C LEU A 257 25.22 17.26 14.07
N VAL A 258 24.32 17.37 13.08
CA VAL A 258 22.92 17.75 13.29
C VAL A 258 22.02 16.62 12.82
N TYR A 259 21.04 16.25 13.63
CA TYR A 259 20.05 15.23 13.31
C TYR A 259 18.83 15.89 12.68
N VAL A 260 18.57 15.54 11.42
CA VAL A 260 17.47 16.11 10.63
C VAL A 260 16.33 15.11 10.55
N VAL A 261 15.15 15.52 11.03
CA VAL A 261 13.89 14.79 10.84
C VAL A 261 13.22 15.32 9.59
N ARG A 262 12.88 14.44 8.64
CA ARG A 262 12.28 14.84 7.37
C ARG A 262 11.27 13.83 6.85
N ILE A 263 10.36 14.28 6.00
CA ILE A 263 9.58 13.42 5.10
C ILE A 263 10.16 13.54 3.70
N ALA A 264 10.42 12.42 3.03
CA ALA A 264 10.99 12.37 1.69
C ALA A 264 10.07 11.62 0.72
N ASN A 265 10.44 11.54 -0.56
CA ASN A 265 9.68 10.88 -1.62
C ASN A 265 8.34 11.55 -1.93
N LEU A 266 8.24 12.87 -1.75
CA LEU A 266 7.04 13.63 -2.11
C LEU A 266 7.00 13.82 -3.63
N ALA A 267 5.82 13.62 -4.21
CA ALA A 267 5.62 13.59 -5.66
C ALA A 267 5.92 14.93 -6.33
N GLY A 268 5.68 16.05 -5.65
CA GLY A 268 5.87 17.40 -6.16
C GLY A 268 5.98 18.45 -5.06
N LYS A 269 6.21 19.69 -5.49
CA LYS A 269 6.35 20.85 -4.60
C LYS A 269 5.06 21.13 -3.82
N ALA A 270 3.90 21.07 -4.49
CA ALA A 270 2.60 21.30 -3.86
C ALA A 270 2.32 20.29 -2.75
N GLU A 271 2.67 19.01 -2.96
CA GLU A 271 2.53 17.96 -1.97
C GLU A 271 3.46 18.19 -0.76
N ALA A 272 4.68 18.68 -0.99
CA ALA A 272 5.60 19.04 0.07
C ALA A 272 5.12 20.26 0.88
N GLU A 273 4.59 21.29 0.21
CA GLU A 273 3.97 22.44 0.86
C GLU A 273 2.74 22.04 1.67
N ALA A 274 1.92 21.12 1.16
CA ALA A 274 0.77 20.59 1.89
C ALA A 274 1.19 19.84 3.17
N VAL A 275 2.24 19.01 3.11
CA VAL A 275 2.80 18.35 4.31
C VAL A 275 3.31 19.38 5.31
N ALA A 276 4.08 20.37 4.85
CA ALA A 276 4.61 21.43 5.70
C ALA A 276 3.49 22.19 6.42
N ALA A 277 2.46 22.60 5.68
CA ALA A 277 1.30 23.29 6.24
C ALA A 277 0.50 22.41 7.22
N GLN A 278 0.33 21.13 6.92
CA GLN A 278 -0.44 20.19 7.74
C GLN A 278 0.25 19.89 9.08
N LEU A 279 1.58 19.84 9.10
CA LEU A 279 2.39 19.49 10.28
C LEU A 279 2.87 20.71 11.08
N LYS A 280 2.90 21.92 10.49
CA LYS A 280 3.32 23.14 11.21
C LYS A 280 2.49 23.34 12.49
N GLY A 281 3.18 23.53 13.61
CA GLY A 281 2.60 23.68 14.94
C GLY A 281 2.12 22.38 15.59
N LYS A 282 2.38 21.22 14.98
CA LYS A 282 1.97 19.90 15.51
C LYS A 282 3.19 19.00 15.68
N PHE A 283 3.11 18.03 16.60
CA PHE A 283 4.12 16.97 16.76
C PHE A 283 5.56 17.48 16.96
N GLY A 284 5.73 18.70 17.52
CA GLY A 284 7.04 19.33 17.69
C GLY A 284 7.62 19.99 16.43
N VAL A 285 6.85 20.11 15.35
CA VAL A 285 7.27 20.74 14.08
C VAL A 285 6.95 22.24 14.11
N ALA A 286 7.98 23.08 14.28
CA ALA A 286 7.81 24.53 14.36
C ALA A 286 7.89 25.24 12.99
N ASP A 287 8.99 25.01 12.25
CA ASP A 287 9.28 25.68 10.98
C ASP A 287 9.69 24.66 9.90
N PRO A 288 8.71 23.97 9.28
CA PRO A 288 9.01 22.98 8.26
C PRO A 288 9.52 23.61 6.97
N LYS A 289 10.55 23.03 6.36
CA LYS A 289 11.22 23.56 5.16
C LYS A 289 11.16 22.58 3.99
N VAL A 290 10.61 23.03 2.87
CA VAL A 290 10.51 22.27 1.62
C VAL A 290 11.86 22.31 0.87
N SER A 291 12.27 21.18 0.31
CA SER A 291 13.42 21.07 -0.59
C SER A 291 13.15 20.06 -1.72
N SER A 292 13.95 20.11 -2.79
CA SER A 292 13.96 19.18 -3.93
C SER A 292 15.27 18.41 -4.04
#